data_AF-A0A7C7HVU9-F1
#
_entry.id   AF-A0A7C7HVU9-F1
#
_cell.length_a   1.000
_cell.length_b   1.000
_cell.length_c   1.000
_cell.angle_alpha   90.00
_cell.angle_beta   90.00
_cell.angle_gamma   90.00
#
_symmetry.space_group_name_H-M   'P 1'
#
loop_
_entity.id
_entity.type
_entity.pdbx_description
1 polymer ?
#
loop_
_entity_poly.entity_id
_entity_poly.type
_entity_poly.pdbx_seq_one_letter_code
_entity_poly.pdbx_strand_id
1 'polypeptide(L)'
;MKNPYLVVIDVQEKLFPFMHEKETFLKNLQILIKGFQLFNLPILLTEQVPDKLGPTIEPIKSLLSDIKPIIKSTFSCAGDPGYSWQAGSHSSCDGVVLAGIETHVCVYQTERDLIRR
;
A
#
# COMPACT_ATOMS: atom_id res chain seq x y z
N MET A 1 -6.56 21.67 6.82
CA MET A 1 -5.29 20.91 6.72
C MET A 1 -5.59 19.69 5.86
N LYS A 2 -4.70 19.30 4.92
CA LYS A 2 -4.97 18.13 4.07
C LYS A 2 -4.99 16.86 4.92
N ASN A 3 -5.95 15.97 4.66
CA ASN A 3 -6.11 14.68 5.35
C ASN A 3 -6.12 13.53 4.33
N PRO A 4 -4.97 13.13 3.77
CA PRO A 4 -4.91 11.98 2.87
C PRO A 4 -4.90 10.66 3.64
N TYR A 5 -5.24 9.56 2.96
CA TYR A 5 -4.91 8.20 3.42
C TYR A 5 -3.73 7.62 2.64
N LEU A 6 -2.97 6.73 3.27
CA LEU A 6 -1.85 6.00 2.68
C LEU A 6 -2.32 4.63 2.20
N VAL A 7 -1.83 4.20 1.05
CA VAL A 7 -1.93 2.81 0.58
C VAL A 7 -0.52 2.26 0.45
N VAL A 8 -0.19 1.26 1.27
CA VAL A 8 1.03 0.47 1.19
C VAL A 8 0.77 -0.71 0.27
N ILE A 9 1.39 -0.71 -0.91
CA ILE A 9 1.09 -1.64 -2.00
C ILE A 9 2.13 -2.76 -2.08
N ASP A 10 1.71 -3.98 -1.76
CA ASP A 10 2.33 -5.25 -2.18
C ASP A 10 3.84 -5.41 -1.84
N VAL A 11 4.27 -4.88 -0.70
CA VAL A 11 5.68 -4.96 -0.24
C VAL A 11 5.99 -6.34 0.35
N GLN A 12 6.00 -7.35 -0.52
CA GLN A 12 6.00 -8.77 -0.16
C GLN A 12 7.36 -9.46 -0.29
N GLU A 13 7.56 -10.51 0.50
CA GLU A 13 8.84 -11.22 0.68
C GLU A 13 9.49 -11.72 -0.61
N LYS A 14 8.70 -12.19 -1.60
CA LYS A 14 9.29 -12.71 -2.85
C LYS A 14 9.54 -11.63 -3.90
N LEU A 15 8.95 -10.44 -3.76
CA LEU A 15 9.19 -9.32 -4.68
C LEU A 15 10.33 -8.42 -4.19
N PHE A 16 10.32 -8.09 -2.91
CA PHE A 16 11.25 -7.13 -2.30
C PHE A 16 12.74 -7.38 -2.58
N PRO A 17 13.26 -8.63 -2.57
CA PRO A 17 14.69 -8.89 -2.82
C PRO A 17 15.19 -8.42 -4.19
N PHE A 18 14.30 -8.34 -5.18
CA PHE A 18 14.60 -7.98 -6.56
C PHE A 18 14.44 -6.48 -6.85
N MET A 19 13.99 -5.69 -5.86
CA MET A 19 13.76 -4.26 -6.05
C MET A 19 15.07 -3.46 -6.07
N HIS A 20 15.15 -2.53 -7.02
CA HIS A 20 16.22 -1.55 -7.07
C HIS A 20 16.19 -0.65 -5.83
N GLU A 21 17.34 -0.36 -5.23
CA GLU A 21 17.47 0.48 -4.04
C GLU A 21 16.55 0.08 -2.86
N LYS A 22 16.24 -1.21 -2.73
CA LYS A 22 15.28 -1.75 -1.75
C LYS A 22 15.49 -1.28 -0.30
N GLU A 23 16.74 -1.10 0.13
CA GLU A 23 17.06 -0.62 1.48
C GLU A 23 16.68 0.86 1.68
N THR A 24 16.97 1.70 0.68
CA THR A 24 16.55 3.12 0.68
C THR A 24 15.04 3.22 0.61
N PHE A 25 14.40 2.43 -0.25
CA PHE A 25 12.95 2.34 -0.34
C PHE A 25 12.34 1.93 1.00
N LEU A 26 12.84 0.86 1.63
CA LEU A 26 12.35 0.37 2.92
C LEU A 26 12.45 1.44 4.00
N LYS A 27 13.62 2.08 4.14
CA LYS A 27 13.83 3.16 5.11
C LYS A 27 12.81 4.29 4.91
N ASN A 28 12.59 4.72 3.67
CA ASN A 28 11.67 5.81 3.36
C ASN A 28 10.20 5.40 3.59
N LEU A 29 9.83 4.17 3.25
CA LEU A 29 8.49 3.64 3.51
C LEU A 29 8.21 3.56 5.02
N GLN A 30 9.18 3.13 5.83
CA GLN A 30 9.04 3.13 7.29
C GLN A 30 8.84 4.55 7.86
N ILE A 31 9.56 5.54 7.32
CA ILE A 31 9.38 6.96 7.71
C ILE A 31 7.96 7.43 7.34
N LEU A 32 7.50 7.11 6.12
CA LEU A 32 6.17 7.48 5.65
C LEU A 32 5.07 6.88 6.51
N ILE A 33 5.13 5.57 6.80
CA ILE A 33 4.18 4.87 7.67
C ILE A 33 4.14 5.51 9.06
N LYS A 34 5.30 5.72 9.68
CA LYS A 34 5.38 6.34 11.01
C LYS A 34 4.83 7.77 11.01
N GLY A 35 5.02 8.50 9.91
CA GLY A 35 4.42 9.82 9.72
C GLY A 35 2.89 9.77 9.74
N PHE A 36 2.29 8.86 8.96
CA PHE A 36 0.83 8.67 8.97
C PHE A 36 0.31 8.26 10.35
N GLN A 37 1.01 7.35 11.05
CA GLN A 37 0.67 6.95 12.41
C GLN A 37 0.73 8.11 13.40
N LEU A 38 1.78 8.94 13.34
CA LEU A 38 1.96 10.10 14.23
C LEU A 38 0.79 11.09 14.14
N PHE A 39 0.25 11.27 12.93
CA PHE A 39 -0.88 12.17 12.68
C PHE A 39 -2.26 11.48 12.76
N ASN A 40 -2.31 10.21 13.14
CA ASN A 40 -3.53 9.39 13.14
C ASN A 40 -4.26 9.40 11.77
N LEU A 41 -3.49 9.41 10.68
CA LEU A 41 -4.01 9.34 9.33
C LEU A 41 -4.25 7.89 8.90
N PRO A 42 -5.25 7.61 8.04
CA PRO A 42 -5.58 6.23 7.69
C PRO A 42 -4.49 5.58 6.83
N ILE A 43 -4.27 4.28 7.05
CA ILE A 43 -3.35 3.45 6.27
C ILE A 43 -4.09 2.20 5.82
N LEU A 44 -4.01 1.89 4.54
CA LEU A 44 -4.42 0.62 3.94
C LEU A 44 -3.18 -0.16 3.53
N LEU A 45 -3.23 -1.48 3.65
CA LEU A 45 -2.17 -2.40 3.24
C LEU A 45 -2.74 -3.40 2.23
N THR A 46 -2.05 -3.65 1.14
CA THR A 46 -2.45 -4.66 0.14
C THR A 46 -1.38 -5.73 -0.03
N GLU A 47 -1.84 -6.94 -0.38
CA GLU A 47 -0.99 -8.06 -0.77
C GLU A 47 -1.50 -8.67 -2.08
N GLN A 48 -0.62 -8.80 -3.06
CA GLN A 48 -0.88 -9.45 -4.33
C GLN A 48 -0.65 -10.95 -4.17
N VAL A 49 -1.70 -11.76 -4.34
CA VAL A 49 -1.66 -13.25 -4.29
C VAL A 49 -0.63 -13.81 -3.29
N PRO A 50 -0.77 -13.56 -1.97
CA PRO A 50 0.25 -13.85 -0.97
C PRO A 50 0.65 -15.33 -0.90
N ASP A 51 -0.25 -16.26 -1.25
CA ASP A 51 0.09 -17.69 -1.41
C ASP A 51 1.24 -17.92 -2.41
N LYS A 52 1.35 -17.05 -3.42
CA LYS A 52 2.39 -17.09 -4.45
C LYS A 52 3.56 -16.18 -4.13
N LEU A 53 3.33 -14.97 -3.61
CA LEU A 53 4.35 -13.93 -3.44
C LEU A 53 4.88 -13.77 -2.00
N GLY A 54 4.34 -14.54 -1.06
CA GLY A 54 4.62 -14.40 0.37
C GLY A 54 3.84 -13.23 1.00
N PRO A 55 3.84 -13.13 2.33
CA PRO A 55 3.24 -12.01 3.04
C PRO A 55 4.07 -10.73 2.85
N THR A 56 3.53 -9.62 3.36
CA THR A 56 4.26 -8.37 3.57
C THR A 56 5.52 -8.62 4.42
N ILE A 57 6.64 -8.01 4.05
CA ILE A 57 7.92 -8.18 4.76
C ILE A 57 7.82 -7.76 6.24
N GLU A 58 8.52 -8.50 7.11
CA GLU A 58 8.49 -8.28 8.57
C GLU A 58 8.75 -6.83 9.02
N PRO A 59 9.71 -6.07 8.44
CA PRO A 59 9.94 -4.67 8.84
C PRO A 59 8.74 -3.73 8.61
N ILE A 60 7.84 -4.05 7.68
CA ILE A 60 6.61 -3.30 7.41
C ILE A 60 5.45 -3.87 8.22
N LYS A 61 5.31 -5.20 8.23
CA LYS A 61 4.29 -5.91 9.02
C LYS A 61 4.35 -5.58 10.51
N SER A 62 5.56 -5.45 11.07
CA SER A 62 5.76 -5.04 12.46
C SER A 62 5.26 -3.62 12.76
N LEU A 63 5.31 -2.71 11.78
CA LEU A 63 4.77 -1.35 11.94
C LEU A 63 3.25 -1.31 11.81
N LEU A 64 2.66 -2.24 11.08
CA LEU A 64 1.25 -2.29 10.73
C LEU A 64 0.54 -3.50 11.35
N SER A 65 0.94 -3.93 12.55
CA SER A 65 0.47 -5.17 13.18
C SER A 65 -1.05 -5.26 13.35
N ASP A 66 -1.71 -4.11 13.50
CA ASP A 66 -3.16 -4.02 13.69
C ASP A 66 -3.93 -3.87 12.38
N ILE A 67 -3.24 -3.83 11.23
CA ILE A 67 -3.83 -3.67 9.91
C ILE A 67 -3.83 -5.00 9.19
N LYS A 68 -5.02 -5.51 8.90
CA LYS A 68 -5.16 -6.70 8.05
C LYS A 68 -4.96 -6.32 6.59
N PRO A 69 -4.07 -7.01 5.84
CA PRO A 69 -3.87 -6.73 4.43
C PRO A 69 -5.12 -7.08 3.61
N ILE A 70 -5.37 -6.27 2.58
CA ILE A 70 -6.35 -6.53 1.53
C ILE A 70 -5.68 -7.46 0.52
N ILE A 71 -6.15 -8.69 0.48
CA ILE A 71 -5.64 -9.70 -0.46
C ILE A 71 -6.31 -9.48 -1.82
N LYS A 72 -5.51 -9.24 -2.86
CA LYS A 72 -5.98 -9.01 -4.22
C LYS A 72 -5.28 -9.88 -5.26
N SER A 73 -5.95 -10.05 -6.39
CA SER A 73 -5.38 -10.67 -7.60
C SER A 73 -5.26 -9.69 -8.76
N THR A 74 -5.93 -8.53 -8.70
CA THR A 74 -5.79 -7.43 -9.66
C THR A 74 -4.52 -6.64 -9.42
N PHE A 75 -3.86 -6.19 -10.49
CA PHE A 75 -2.68 -5.32 -10.34
C PHE A 75 -3.06 -3.97 -9.73
N SER A 76 -4.05 -3.29 -10.31
CA SER A 76 -4.64 -2.10 -9.72
C SER A 76 -5.40 -2.43 -8.44
N CYS A 77 -5.07 -1.75 -7.34
CA CYS A 77 -5.84 -1.82 -6.10
C CYS A 77 -7.27 -1.30 -6.32
N ALA A 78 -7.44 -0.26 -7.14
CA ALA A 78 -8.76 0.26 -7.48
C ALA A 78 -9.61 -0.77 -8.24
N GLY A 79 -9.01 -1.71 -8.96
CA GLY A 79 -9.73 -2.82 -9.59
C GLY A 79 -10.24 -3.87 -8.60
N ASP A 80 -9.79 -3.85 -7.34
CA ASP A 80 -10.20 -4.82 -6.32
C ASP A 80 -11.44 -4.33 -5.54
N PRO A 81 -12.50 -5.16 -5.41
CA PRO A 81 -13.69 -4.80 -4.63
C PRO A 81 -13.41 -4.61 -3.14
N GLY A 82 -12.50 -5.39 -2.56
CA GLY A 82 -12.12 -5.30 -1.14
C GLY A 82 -11.42 -3.98 -0.85
N TYR A 83 -10.50 -3.57 -1.72
CA TYR A 83 -9.90 -2.24 -1.66
C TYR A 83 -10.96 -1.13 -1.79
N SER A 84 -11.82 -1.21 -2.80
CA SER A 84 -12.83 -0.17 -3.04
C SER A 84 -13.80 -0.02 -1.87
N TRP A 85 -14.18 -1.13 -1.22
CA TRP A 85 -15.00 -1.12 -0.01
C TRP A 85 -14.30 -0.44 1.17
N GLN A 86 -13.04 -0.81 1.46
CA GLN A 86 -12.29 -0.21 2.57
C GLN A 86 -11.98 1.28 2.30
N ALA A 87 -11.52 1.62 1.10
CA ALA A 87 -11.24 2.98 0.69
C ALA A 87 -12.48 3.88 0.72
N GLY A 88 -13.69 3.32 0.52
CA GLY A 88 -14.95 4.05 0.66
C GLY A 88 -15.18 4.65 2.06
N SER A 89 -14.63 4.00 3.10
CA SER A 89 -14.64 4.51 4.48
C SER A 89 -13.76 5.76 4.67
N HIS A 90 -12.95 6.10 3.67
CA HIS A 90 -12.04 7.24 3.64
C HIS A 90 -12.44 8.27 2.57
N SER A 91 -13.71 8.27 2.13
CA SER A 91 -14.25 9.21 1.14
C SER A 91 -14.17 10.69 1.57
N SER A 92 -14.02 10.97 2.86
CA SER A 92 -13.79 12.32 3.40
C SER A 92 -12.33 12.77 3.37
N CYS A 93 -11.40 11.90 2.96
CA CYS A 93 -9.98 12.25 2.84
C CYS A 93 -9.72 13.10 1.58
N ASP A 94 -8.79 14.05 1.67
CA ASP A 94 -8.50 15.03 0.60
C ASP A 94 -7.57 14.48 -0.49
N GLY A 95 -7.25 13.18 -0.45
CA GLY A 95 -6.38 12.54 -1.42
C GLY A 95 -5.86 11.20 -0.96
N VAL A 96 -5.06 10.60 -1.85
CA VAL A 96 -4.45 9.29 -1.66
C VAL A 96 -2.95 9.41 -1.84
N VAL A 97 -2.18 8.84 -0.91
CA VAL A 97 -0.74 8.65 -1.06
C VAL A 97 -0.49 7.18 -1.36
N LEU A 98 0.19 6.88 -2.47
CA LEU A 98 0.55 5.52 -2.85
C LEU A 98 2.03 5.29 -2.60
N ALA A 99 2.38 4.19 -1.95
CA ALA A 99 3.76 3.75 -1.78
C ALA A 99 3.83 2.23 -1.79
N GLY A 100 4.76 1.64 -2.54
CA GLY A 100 4.81 0.19 -2.66
C GLY A 100 5.61 -0.27 -3.87
N ILE A 101 5.41 -1.53 -4.23
CA ILE A 101 6.08 -2.19 -5.35
C ILE A 101 5.06 -3.00 -6.18
N GLU A 102 5.30 -3.25 -7.47
CA GLU A 102 6.32 -2.61 -8.31
C GLU A 102 5.79 -1.31 -8.90
N THR A 103 6.68 -0.33 -9.07
CA THR A 103 6.34 1.00 -9.60
C THR A 103 5.57 0.91 -10.92
N HIS A 104 6.03 0.04 -11.83
CA HIS A 104 5.50 -0.05 -13.20
C HIS A 104 4.27 -0.97 -13.34
N VAL A 105 3.84 -1.64 -12.27
CA VAL A 105 2.70 -2.57 -12.29
C VAL A 105 1.62 -2.11 -11.32
N CYS A 106 1.64 -2.57 -10.07
CA CYS A 106 0.56 -2.34 -9.13
C CYS A 106 0.46 -0.86 -8.75
N VAL A 107 1.58 -0.18 -8.53
CA VAL A 107 1.56 1.25 -8.17
C VAL A 107 1.06 2.10 -9.34
N TYR A 108 1.66 1.96 -10.53
CA TYR A 108 1.24 2.69 -11.72
C TYR A 108 -0.22 2.43 -12.10
N GLN A 109 -0.65 1.17 -12.19
CA GLN A 109 -2.04 0.87 -12.56
C GLN A 109 -3.04 1.39 -11.52
N THR A 110 -2.70 1.32 -10.23
CA THR A 110 -3.54 1.91 -9.16
C THR A 110 -3.66 3.41 -9.32
N GLU A 111 -2.55 4.12 -9.53
CA GLU A 111 -2.56 5.57 -9.77
C GLU A 111 -3.43 5.94 -10.97
N ARG A 112 -3.25 5.23 -12.09
CA ARG A 112 -3.98 5.48 -13.34
C ARG A 112 -5.48 5.31 -13.17
N ASP A 113 -5.90 4.28 -12.46
CA ASP A 113 -7.32 4.02 -12.21
C ASP A 113 -7.91 5.00 -11.19
N LEU A 114 -7.14 5.42 -10.18
CA LEU A 114 -7.61 6.42 -9.21
C LEU A 114 -7.79 7.80 -9.83
N ILE A 115 -6.93 8.22 -10.77
CA ILE A 115 -7.05 9.52 -11.45
C ILE A 115 -8.18 9.54 -12.49
N ARG A 116 -8.51 8.39 -13.08
CA ARG A 116 -9.55 8.26 -14.11
C ARG A 116 -10.96 8.07 -13.54
N ARG A 117 -11.11 8.03 -12.22
CA ARG A 117 -12.39 7.88 -11.52
C ARG A 117 -13.14 9.19 -11.37
#